data_AF-A0A392VFI7-F1
#
_entry.id   AF-A0A392VFI7-F1
#
_cell.length_a   1.000
_cell.length_b   1.000
_cell.length_c   1.000
_cell.angle_alpha   90.00
_cell.angle_beta   90.00
_cell.angle_gamma   90.00
#
_symmetry.space_group_name_H-M   'P 1'
#
loop_
_entity.id
_entity.type
_entity.pdbx_description
1 polymer ?
#
loop_
_entity_poly.entity_id
_entity_poly.type
_entity_poly.pdbx_seq_one_letter_code
_entity_poly.pdbx_strand_id
1 'polypeptide(L)' 'MISKVLANRLKIYLDKCVSQEQSVFVEGRSILDNALIAIEVIHALKRKTTGRR' A
#
# COMPACT_ATOMS: atom_id res chain seq x y z
N MET A 1 -15.57 -17.18 17.41
CA MET A 1 -14.52 -16.16 17.61
C MET A 1 -15.16 -14.78 17.51
N ILE A 2 -15.35 -14.09 18.64
CA ILE A 2 -16.00 -12.75 18.67
C ILE A 2 -15.21 -11.75 17.80
N SER A 3 -13.90 -11.87 17.76
CA SER A 3 -13.00 -11.08 16.90
C SER A 3 -13.37 -11.11 15.42
N LYS A 4 -13.76 -12.26 14.87
CA LYS A 4 -14.15 -12.38 13.44
C LYS A 4 -15.44 -11.58 13.14
N VAL A 5 -16.39 -11.61 14.07
CA VAL A 5 -17.65 -10.85 13.95
C VAL A 5 -17.39 -9.36 14.05
N LEU A 6 -16.52 -8.94 14.98
CA LEU A 6 -16.12 -7.54 15.12
C LEU A 6 -15.35 -7.03 13.89
N ALA A 7 -14.41 -7.83 13.36
CA ALA A 7 -13.66 -7.47 12.14
C ALA A 7 -14.59 -7.27 10.94
N ASN A 8 -15.56 -8.16 10.73
CA ASN A 8 -16.53 -8.02 9.64
C ASN A 8 -17.41 -6.78 9.79
N ARG A 9 -17.77 -6.38 11.02
CA ARG A 9 -18.53 -5.16 11.29
C ARG A 9 -17.71 -3.89 11.08
N LEU A 10 -16.40 -3.92 11.35
CA LEU A 10 -15.50 -2.79 11.16
C LEU A 10 -15.10 -2.58 9.71
N LYS A 11 -15.17 -3.62 8.87
CA LYS A 11 -14.77 -3.58 7.45
C LYS A 11 -15.39 -2.40 6.69
N ILE A 12 -16.67 -2.11 6.89
CA ILE A 12 -17.38 -0.99 6.22
C ILE A 12 -16.86 0.41 6.60
N TYR A 13 -16.17 0.52 7.74
CA TYR A 13 -15.58 1.77 8.22
C TYR A 13 -14.11 1.89 7.84
N LEU A 14 -13.42 0.77 7.60
CA LEU A 14 -12.01 0.78 7.22
C LEU A 14 -11.76 1.56 5.93
N ASP A 15 -12.66 1.51 4.95
CA ASP A 15 -12.53 2.31 3.72
C ASP A 15 -12.42 3.83 3.95
N LYS A 16 -12.98 4.32 5.08
CA LYS A 16 -12.91 5.74 5.45
C LYS A 16 -11.73 6.08 6.37
N CYS A 17 -11.20 5.07 7.08
CA CYS A 17 -10.13 5.25 8.06
C CYS A 17 -8.75 4.92 7.48
N VAL A 18 -8.70 4.10 6.45
CA VAL A 18 -7.47 3.59 5.84
C VAL A 18 -7.08 4.46 4.66
N SER A 19 -5.84 4.97 4.68
CA SER A 19 -5.29 5.78 3.58
C SER A 19 -5.29 5.00 2.27
N GLN A 20 -5.38 5.70 1.13
CA GLN A 20 -5.24 5.11 -0.19
C GLN A 20 -3.89 4.41 -0.38
N GLU A 21 -2.84 4.91 0.29
CA GLU A 21 -1.48 4.36 0.23
C GLU A 21 -1.31 3.03 1.00
N GLN A 22 -2.25 2.70 1.89
CA GLN A 22 -2.21 1.47 2.66
C GLN A 22 -2.78 0.32 1.82
N SER A 23 -1.89 -0.42 1.15
CA SER A 23 -2.23 -1.56 0.28
C SER A 23 -2.19 -2.92 0.98
N VAL A 24 -1.91 -2.96 2.30
CA VAL A 24 -1.89 -4.21 3.09
C VAL A 24 -3.17 -4.34 3.89
N PHE A 25 -3.71 -5.57 3.95
CA PHE A 25 -4.91 -5.94 4.72
C PHE A 25 -6.23 -5.27 4.26
N VAL A 26 -6.22 -4.68 3.07
CA VAL A 26 -7.43 -4.21 2.38
C VAL A 26 -7.73 -5.16 1.23
N GLU A 27 -8.96 -5.66 1.17
CA GLU A 27 -9.38 -6.53 0.08
C GLU A 27 -9.29 -5.79 -1.26
N GLY A 28 -8.74 -6.45 -2.28
CA GLY A 28 -8.57 -5.86 -3.61
C GLY A 28 -7.35 -4.96 -3.77
N ARG A 29 -6.55 -4.72 -2.72
CA ARG A 29 -5.24 -4.03 -2.83
C ARG A 29 -4.11 -5.04 -2.72
N SER A 30 -3.13 -4.95 -3.62
CA SER A 30 -1.96 -5.82 -3.60
C SER A 30 -0.77 -5.08 -2.98
N ILE A 31 -0.09 -5.74 -2.02
CA ILE A 31 1.17 -5.22 -1.47
C ILE A 31 2.27 -5.12 -2.53
N LEU A 32 2.16 -5.90 -3.61
CA LEU A 32 3.12 -5.86 -4.72
C LEU A 32 3.09 -4.50 -5.44
N ASP A 33 1.93 -3.82 -5.48
CA ASP A 33 1.81 -2.52 -6.13
C ASP A 33 2.73 -1.49 -5.44
N ASN A 34 2.72 -1.47 -4.10
CA ASN A 34 3.59 -0.59 -3.32
C ASN A 34 5.07 -0.96 -3.48
N ALA A 35 5.39 -2.25 -3.59
CA ALA A 35 6.75 -2.70 -3.82
C ALA A 35 7.27 -2.27 -5.21
N LEU A 36 6.44 -2.38 -6.25
CA LEU A 36 6.76 -1.94 -7.61
C LEU A 36 7.00 -0.43 -7.66
N ILE A 37 6.11 0.37 -7.04
CA ILE A 37 6.27 1.83 -6.94
C ILE A 37 7.60 2.17 -6.26
N ALA A 38 7.93 1.52 -5.14
CA ALA A 38 9.20 1.75 -4.45
C ALA A 38 10.42 1.41 -5.33
N ILE A 39 10.35 0.30 -6.08
CA ILE A 39 11.41 -0.09 -7.03
C ILE A 39 11.58 0.98 -8.12
N GLU A 40 10.49 1.46 -8.71
CA GLU A 40 10.51 2.51 -9.74
C GLU A 40 11.10 3.82 -9.21
N VAL A 41 10.71 4.24 -8.01
CA VAL A 41 11.24 5.43 -7.34
C VAL A 41 12.75 5.28 -7.12
N ILE A 42 13.21 4.16 -6.57
CA ILE A 42 14.64 3.89 -6.35
C ILE A 42 15.39 3.89 -7.69
N HIS A 43 14.83 3.26 -8.71
CA HIS A 43 15.42 3.22 -10.04
C HIS A 43 15.54 4.62 -10.67
N ALA A 44 14.49 5.43 -10.57
CA ALA A 44 14.47 6.81 -11.05
C ALA A 44 15.49 7.68 -10.31
N LEU A 45 15.61 7.54 -8.99
CA LEU A 45 16.60 8.26 -8.18
C LEU A 45 18.05 7.88 -8.55
N LYS A 46 18.31 6.59 -8.79
CA LYS A 46 19.62 6.12 -9.26
C LYS A 46 19.96 6.69 -10.64
N ARG A 47 19.01 6.71 -11.58
CA ARG A 47 19.18 7.32 -12.91
C ARG A 47 19.42 8.83 -12.87
N LYS A 48 18.74 9.56 -11.99
CA LYS A 48 18.95 11.02 -11.84
C LYS A 48 20.31 11.35 -11.22
N THR A 49 20.83 10.49 -10.34
CA THR A 49 22.13 10.69 -9.70
C THR A 49 23.31 10.43 -10.66
N THR A 50 23.15 9.54 -11.64
CA THR A 50 24.19 9.23 -12.64
C THR A 50 24.24 10.17 -13.84
N GLY A 51 23.29 11.13 -13.94
CA GLY A 51 23.21 12.12 -15.03
C GLY A 51 23.85 13.48 -14.75
N ARG A 52 24.65 13.63 -13.68
CA ARG A 52 25.53 14.79 -13.48
C ARG A 52 26.96 14.44 -13.92
N ARG A 53 27.19 14.47 -15.22
CA ARG A 53 28.49 14.74 -15.85
C ARG A 53 28.26 15.70 -16.98
#